data_AF-A0A2T0RK73-F1
#
_entry.id   AF-A0A2T0RK73-F1
#
_cell.length_a   1.000
_cell.length_b   1.000
_cell.length_c   1.000
_cell.angle_alpha   90.00
_cell.angle_beta   90.00
_cell.angle_gamma   90.00
#
_symmetry.space_group_name_H-M   'P 1'
#
loop_
_entity.id
_entity.type
_entity.pdbx_description
1 polymer ?
#
loop_
_entity_poly.entity_id
_entity_poly.type
_entity_poly.pdbx_seq_one_letter_code
_entity_poly.pdbx_strand_id
1 'polypeptide(L)'
;MTTINVYALLTRALLLTLVVGLLWGVLDWLLNGAVWQTMPVSQSAKVVEYCEHNHVHRFFHQPSNTYSNLAYVFFGLFILLLAQADSHQPGQARLNRLEQFPMLSVLVGGCFVYLGVGSAFFHASLTTTGQRVDMNATYGLMLALISVAVYHIFHTIRLTPRRQLIWVLIVLVVIAYFWLLAPHLPSSRLLPALILVLTLGMLINYVQFRRYRLLGLVIASVVLTFVAIKIRTMDVRKINCDPYSILQGHAIWHLLTALSSFCAYLFFRITTLNTESRRTRRFKI
;
A
#
# COMPACT_ATOMS: atom_id res chain seq x y z
N MET A 1 29.88 9.11 6.20
CA MET A 1 28.45 8.79 6.46
C MET A 1 27.62 9.31 5.30
N THR A 2 27.25 8.46 4.35
CA THR A 2 26.32 8.84 3.28
C THR A 2 24.90 8.79 3.81
N THR A 3 24.40 9.93 4.26
CA THR A 3 22.98 10.11 4.59
C THR A 3 22.13 9.71 3.39
N ILE A 4 21.14 8.84 3.59
CA ILE A 4 20.18 8.48 2.53
C ILE A 4 19.56 9.77 1.99
N ASN A 5 19.80 10.05 0.70
CA ASN A 5 19.19 11.21 0.05
C ASN A 5 17.74 10.87 -0.31
N VAL A 6 16.82 11.17 0.61
CA VAL A 6 15.39 10.90 0.47
C VAL A 6 14.80 11.56 -0.78
N TYR A 7 15.23 12.77 -1.13
CA TYR A 7 14.79 13.45 -2.35
C TYR A 7 15.19 12.67 -3.60
N ALA A 8 16.43 12.17 -3.67
CA ALA A 8 16.87 11.34 -4.78
C ALA A 8 16.05 10.04 -4.89
N LEU A 9 15.67 9.42 -3.76
CA LEU A 9 14.81 8.23 -3.77
C LEU A 9 13.38 8.55 -4.22
N LEU A 10 12.80 9.68 -3.79
CA LEU A 10 11.49 10.15 -4.25
C LEU A 10 11.48 10.43 -5.75
N THR A 11 12.50 11.13 -6.26
CA THR A 11 12.65 11.39 -7.69
C THR A 11 12.77 10.08 -8.47
N ARG A 12 13.57 9.12 -8.01
CA ARG A 12 13.67 7.80 -8.65
C ARG A 12 12.35 7.04 -8.64
N ALA A 13 11.64 7.01 -7.51
CA ALA A 13 10.32 6.39 -7.44
C ALA A 13 9.33 7.03 -8.41
N LEU A 14 9.30 8.36 -8.48
CA LEU A 14 8.46 9.10 -9.42
C LEU A 14 8.79 8.74 -10.87
N LEU A 15 10.07 8.78 -11.26
CA LEU A 15 10.49 8.43 -12.62
C LEU A 15 10.09 7.00 -12.99
N LEU A 16 10.30 6.04 -12.09
CA LEU A 16 9.90 4.65 -12.31
C LEU A 16 8.37 4.50 -12.42
N THR A 17 7.59 5.21 -11.60
CA THR A 17 6.12 5.22 -11.73
C THR A 17 5.68 5.84 -13.05
N LEU A 18 6.33 6.90 -13.53
CA LEU A 18 6.04 7.48 -14.84
C LEU A 18 6.35 6.51 -15.98
N VAL A 19 7.43 5.73 -15.87
CA VAL A 19 7.72 4.64 -16.82
C VAL A 19 6.60 3.60 -16.81
N VAL A 20 6.12 3.17 -15.64
CA VAL A 20 4.98 2.23 -15.54
C VAL A 20 3.72 2.84 -16.16
N GLY A 21 3.41 4.11 -15.88
CA GLY A 21 2.27 4.81 -16.47
C GLY A 21 2.36 4.93 -17.99
N LEU A 22 3.55 5.21 -18.53
CA LEU A 22 3.79 5.21 -19.97
C LEU A 22 3.57 3.83 -20.59
N LEU A 23 4.08 2.77 -19.95
CA LEU A 23 3.85 1.40 -20.40
C LEU A 23 2.37 1.06 -20.42
N TRP A 24 1.60 1.46 -19.39
CA TRP A 24 0.16 1.29 -19.35
C TRP A 24 -0.55 2.05 -20.48
N GLY A 25 -0.14 3.29 -20.76
CA GLY A 25 -0.64 4.07 -21.89
C GLY A 25 -0.35 3.43 -23.25
N VAL A 26 0.84 2.87 -23.43
CA VAL A 26 1.21 2.11 -24.64
C VAL A 26 0.35 0.86 -24.78
N LEU A 27 0.12 0.12 -23.68
CA LEU A 27 -0.76 -1.05 -23.71
C LEU A 27 -2.20 -0.69 -24.07
N ASP A 28 -2.75 0.39 -23.49
CA ASP A 28 -4.12 0.84 -23.80
C ASP A 28 -4.25 1.38 -25.23
N TRP A 29 -3.16 1.87 -25.83
CA TRP A 29 -3.13 2.27 -27.24
C TRP A 29 -3.02 1.09 -28.20
N LEU A 30 -2.22 0.06 -27.87
CA LEU A 30 -1.97 -1.09 -28.74
C LEU A 30 -3.06 -2.16 -28.64
N LEU A 31 -3.67 -2.33 -27.47
CA LEU A 31 -4.63 -3.39 -27.18
C LEU A 31 -6.05 -2.82 -27.10
N ASN A 32 -7.03 -3.72 -27.12
CA ASN A 32 -8.44 -3.38 -26.95
C ASN A 32 -9.12 -4.39 -26.03
N GLY A 33 -10.43 -4.20 -25.78
CA GLY A 33 -11.20 -5.04 -24.86
C GLY A 33 -11.25 -6.53 -25.25
N ALA A 34 -10.88 -6.90 -26.48
CA ALA A 34 -10.85 -8.29 -26.93
C ALA A 34 -9.93 -9.18 -26.08
N VAL A 35 -8.87 -8.60 -25.49
CA VAL A 35 -7.94 -9.31 -24.61
C VAL A 35 -8.64 -9.93 -23.40
N TRP A 36 -9.77 -9.37 -22.97
CA TRP A 36 -10.51 -9.81 -21.78
C TRP A 36 -11.71 -10.71 -22.09
N GLN A 37 -12.08 -10.91 -23.36
CA GLN A 37 -13.35 -11.55 -23.75
C GLN A 37 -13.52 -12.98 -23.23
N THR A 38 -12.44 -13.73 -23.05
CA THR A 38 -12.47 -15.11 -22.56
C THR A 38 -12.53 -15.20 -21.03
N MET A 39 -12.35 -14.09 -20.32
CA MET A 39 -12.33 -14.06 -18.86
C MET A 39 -13.73 -13.79 -18.29
N PRO A 40 -14.17 -14.53 -17.26
CA PRO A 40 -15.50 -14.32 -16.67
C PRO A 40 -15.67 -12.93 -16.05
N VAL A 41 -16.75 -12.23 -16.42
CA VAL A 41 -17.09 -10.89 -15.89
C VAL A 41 -17.36 -10.96 -14.38
N SER A 42 -16.79 -10.01 -13.63
CA SER A 42 -16.97 -9.91 -12.17
C SER A 42 -18.40 -9.55 -11.76
N GLN A 43 -18.77 -9.83 -10.51
CA GLN A 43 -20.07 -9.38 -9.98
C GLN A 43 -20.15 -7.84 -9.92
N SER A 44 -19.05 -7.18 -9.56
CA SER A 44 -18.94 -5.72 -9.54
C SER A 44 -19.24 -5.10 -10.90
N ALA A 45 -18.77 -5.71 -11.98
CA ALA A 45 -19.04 -5.25 -13.34
C ALA A 45 -20.50 -5.47 -13.75
N LYS A 46 -21.09 -6.61 -13.38
CA LYS A 46 -22.50 -6.93 -13.68
C LYS A 46 -23.48 -5.94 -13.05
N VAL A 47 -23.17 -5.45 -11.84
CA VAL A 47 -24.00 -4.47 -11.13
C VAL A 47 -23.54 -3.02 -11.34
N VAL A 48 -22.52 -2.80 -12.18
CA VAL A 48 -21.90 -1.49 -12.41
C VAL A 48 -21.58 -0.81 -11.07
N GLU A 49 -20.77 -1.47 -10.23
CA GLU A 49 -20.52 -1.05 -8.85
C GLU A 49 -19.98 0.39 -8.76
N TYR A 50 -19.00 0.75 -9.60
CA TYR A 50 -18.36 2.07 -9.58
C TYR A 50 -18.99 3.06 -10.56
N CYS A 51 -18.90 4.35 -10.25
CA CYS A 51 -19.50 5.43 -11.04
C CYS A 51 -18.97 5.46 -12.48
N GLU A 52 -17.66 5.30 -12.64
CA GLU A 52 -16.97 5.38 -13.93
C GLU A 52 -17.59 4.49 -15.01
N HIS A 53 -17.80 5.06 -16.19
CA HIS A 53 -18.33 4.34 -17.35
C HIS A 53 -17.42 3.18 -17.77
N ASN A 54 -18.02 2.00 -18.02
CA ASN A 54 -17.29 0.81 -18.45
C ASN A 54 -17.08 0.82 -19.97
N HIS A 55 -15.92 1.26 -20.42
CA HIS A 55 -15.51 1.25 -21.84
C HIS A 55 -15.08 -0.16 -22.30
N VAL A 56 -16.02 -1.11 -22.40
CA VAL A 56 -15.75 -2.53 -22.70
C VAL A 56 -15.03 -2.82 -24.04
N HIS A 57 -14.97 -1.83 -24.93
CA HIS A 57 -14.23 -1.92 -26.19
C HIS A 57 -12.75 -1.55 -26.04
N ARG A 58 -12.37 -0.83 -24.98
CA ARG A 58 -10.98 -0.41 -24.70
C ARG A 58 -10.26 -1.47 -23.89
N PHE A 59 -8.92 -1.44 -23.91
CA PHE A 59 -8.13 -2.31 -23.04
C PHE A 59 -8.32 -1.93 -21.57
N PHE A 60 -8.38 -0.64 -21.25
CA PHE A 60 -8.80 -0.17 -19.93
C PHE A 60 -10.28 0.16 -19.91
N HIS A 61 -11.08 -0.76 -19.37
CA HIS A 61 -12.52 -0.55 -19.21
C HIS A 61 -12.84 0.65 -18.32
N GLN A 62 -12.04 0.92 -17.28
CA GLN A 62 -12.17 2.07 -16.39
C GLN A 62 -10.83 2.82 -16.27
N PRO A 63 -10.48 3.72 -17.22
CA PRO A 63 -9.20 4.43 -17.24
C PRO A 63 -8.87 5.18 -15.94
N SER A 64 -9.78 5.96 -15.37
CA SER A 64 -9.51 6.77 -14.17
C SER A 64 -9.23 5.89 -12.95
N ASN A 65 -10.04 4.84 -12.74
CA ASN A 65 -9.80 3.85 -11.69
C ASN A 65 -8.54 3.03 -11.95
N THR A 66 -8.16 2.78 -13.21
CA THR A 66 -6.92 2.07 -13.56
C THR A 66 -5.69 2.93 -13.26
N TYR A 67 -5.61 4.16 -13.77
CA TYR A 67 -4.40 5.00 -13.62
C TYR A 67 -4.20 5.54 -12.20
N SER A 68 -5.28 5.76 -11.44
CA SER A 68 -5.16 6.19 -10.03
C SER A 68 -4.40 5.19 -9.15
N ASN A 69 -4.32 3.92 -9.56
CA ASN A 69 -3.52 2.90 -8.88
C ASN A 69 -2.00 3.11 -8.98
N LEU A 70 -1.52 4.02 -9.85
CA LEU A 70 -0.12 4.44 -9.88
C LEU A 70 0.34 5.05 -8.55
N ALA A 71 -0.58 5.55 -7.70
CA ALA A 71 -0.23 6.01 -6.36
C ALA A 71 0.31 4.88 -5.48
N TYR A 72 -0.27 3.68 -5.54
CA TYR A 72 0.26 2.53 -4.82
C TYR A 72 1.61 2.09 -5.38
N VAL A 73 1.76 2.09 -6.71
CA VAL A 73 3.04 1.79 -7.37
C VAL A 73 4.13 2.76 -6.91
N PHE A 74 3.84 4.06 -6.87
CA PHE A 74 4.76 5.08 -6.38
C PHE A 74 5.22 4.84 -4.95
N PHE A 75 4.29 4.69 -3.99
CA PHE A 75 4.66 4.46 -2.60
C PHE A 75 5.37 3.10 -2.42
N GLY A 76 4.97 2.08 -3.16
CA GLY A 76 5.62 0.78 -3.16
C GLY A 76 7.07 0.84 -3.62
N LEU A 77 7.32 1.46 -4.78
CA LEU A 77 8.67 1.67 -5.32
C LEU A 77 9.53 2.51 -4.38
N PHE A 78 8.96 3.57 -3.79
CA PHE A 78 9.67 4.38 -2.80
C PHE A 78 10.09 3.55 -1.57
N ILE A 79 9.21 2.71 -1.03
CA ILE A 79 9.52 1.81 0.09
C ILE A 79 10.59 0.77 -0.30
N LEU A 80 10.52 0.21 -1.52
CA LEU A 80 11.51 -0.74 -2.02
C LEU A 80 12.90 -0.10 -2.14
N LEU A 81 12.97 1.13 -2.67
CA LEU A 81 14.22 1.89 -2.77
C LEU A 81 14.79 2.24 -1.38
N LEU A 82 13.93 2.56 -0.41
CA LEU A 82 14.34 2.73 1.00
C LEU A 82 14.91 1.43 1.57
N ALA A 83 14.24 0.29 1.36
CA ALA A 83 14.69 -1.01 1.85
C ALA A 83 16.02 -1.46 1.21
N GLN A 84 16.22 -1.14 -0.07
CA GLN A 84 17.48 -1.36 -0.76
C GLN A 84 18.59 -0.51 -0.14
N ALA A 85 18.33 0.79 0.10
CA ALA A 85 19.30 1.68 0.73
C ALA A 85 19.71 1.20 2.13
N ASP A 86 18.76 0.66 2.92
CA ASP A 86 19.06 0.09 4.24
C ASP A 86 19.95 -1.15 4.17
N SER A 87 19.71 -2.01 3.17
CA SER A 87 20.47 -3.25 2.95
C SER A 87 21.94 -2.99 2.61
N HIS A 88 22.23 -1.91 1.89
CA HIS A 88 23.60 -1.53 1.49
C HIS A 88 24.40 -0.79 2.58
N GLN A 89 23.81 -0.56 3.77
CA GLN A 89 24.50 0.06 4.90
C GLN A 89 24.51 -0.83 6.16
N PRO A 90 25.10 -2.05 6.10
CA PRO A 90 25.27 -2.88 7.29
C PRO A 90 26.26 -2.23 8.26
N GLY A 91 25.89 -2.11 9.54
CA GLY A 91 26.81 -1.69 10.62
C GLY A 91 26.79 -0.22 11.03
N GLN A 92 26.02 0.65 10.35
CA GLN A 92 25.76 2.00 10.88
C GLN A 92 24.79 1.93 12.06
N ALA A 93 24.87 2.87 13.00
CA ALA A 93 23.93 2.99 14.12
C ALA A 93 22.53 3.30 13.59
N ARG A 94 21.79 2.25 13.20
CA ARG A 94 20.44 2.32 12.67
C ARG A 94 19.51 2.88 13.73
N LEU A 95 18.78 3.92 13.37
CA LEU A 95 18.00 4.74 14.30
C LEU A 95 16.66 4.08 14.61
N ASN A 96 16.12 3.26 13.70
CA ASN A 96 14.85 2.56 13.89
C ASN A 96 14.95 1.04 13.64
N ARG A 97 13.99 0.32 14.21
CA ARG A 97 13.92 -1.14 14.18
C ARG A 97 13.65 -1.72 12.78
N LEU A 98 12.95 -0.96 11.93
CA LEU A 98 12.60 -1.39 10.58
C LEU A 98 13.80 -1.31 9.62
N GLU A 99 14.75 -0.38 9.83
CA GLU A 99 16.06 -0.34 9.17
C GLU A 99 16.88 -1.61 9.45
N GLN A 100 16.68 -2.23 10.62
CA GLN A 100 17.36 -3.48 11.01
C GLN A 100 16.70 -4.73 10.40
N PHE A 101 15.54 -4.57 9.76
CA PHE A 101 14.82 -5.65 9.08
C PHE A 101 14.34 -5.19 7.69
N PRO A 102 15.25 -4.88 6.74
CA PRO A 102 14.89 -4.34 5.43
C PRO A 102 13.94 -5.23 4.64
N MET A 103 14.04 -6.56 4.78
CA MET A 103 13.14 -7.51 4.11
C MET A 103 11.66 -7.30 4.45
N LEU A 104 11.36 -6.82 5.67
CA LEU A 104 9.98 -6.50 6.03
C LEU A 104 9.47 -5.25 5.32
N SER A 105 10.36 -4.27 5.06
CA SER A 105 10.04 -3.14 4.17
C SER A 105 9.92 -3.60 2.71
N VAL A 106 10.74 -4.53 2.25
CA VAL A 106 10.60 -5.14 0.91
C VAL A 106 9.21 -5.78 0.76
N LEU A 107 8.76 -6.53 1.75
CA LEU A 107 7.42 -7.14 1.75
C LEU A 107 6.32 -6.09 1.64
N VAL A 108 6.37 -5.02 2.45
CA VAL A 108 5.36 -3.93 2.38
C VAL A 108 5.40 -3.23 1.03
N GLY A 109 6.57 -2.83 0.55
CA GLY A 109 6.73 -2.18 -0.76
C GLY A 109 6.25 -3.07 -1.91
N GLY A 110 6.54 -4.36 -1.85
CA GLY A 110 6.03 -5.36 -2.79
C GLY A 110 4.51 -5.49 -2.73
N CYS A 111 3.90 -5.49 -1.55
CA CYS A 111 2.44 -5.52 -1.41
C CYS A 111 1.76 -4.25 -1.94
N PHE A 112 2.40 -3.07 -1.81
CA PHE A 112 1.94 -1.84 -2.44
C PHE A 112 1.94 -1.95 -3.97
N VAL A 113 3.05 -2.40 -4.56
CA VAL A 113 3.12 -2.61 -6.02
C VAL A 113 2.11 -3.66 -6.47
N TYR A 114 1.97 -4.75 -5.73
CA TYR A 114 0.99 -5.80 -6.00
C TYR A 114 -0.45 -5.26 -5.97
N LEU A 115 -0.80 -4.43 -4.98
CA LEU A 115 -2.12 -3.79 -4.93
C LEU A 115 -2.32 -2.83 -6.11
N GLY A 116 -1.34 -1.98 -6.42
CA GLY A 116 -1.43 -1.08 -7.55
C GLY A 116 -1.66 -1.81 -8.88
N VAL A 117 -0.85 -2.82 -9.17
CA VAL A 117 -0.97 -3.60 -10.42
C VAL A 117 -2.23 -4.48 -10.41
N GLY A 118 -2.55 -5.11 -9.28
CA GLY A 118 -3.71 -6.00 -9.14
C GLY A 118 -5.04 -5.26 -9.28
N SER A 119 -5.16 -4.09 -8.64
CA SER A 119 -6.33 -3.23 -8.75
C SER A 119 -6.44 -2.60 -10.14
N ALA A 120 -5.32 -2.16 -10.73
CA ALA A 120 -5.30 -1.71 -12.13
C ALA A 120 -5.75 -2.83 -13.08
N PHE A 121 -5.31 -4.08 -12.88
CA PHE A 121 -5.76 -5.23 -13.66
C PHE A 121 -7.27 -5.47 -13.52
N PHE A 122 -7.82 -5.31 -12.31
CA PHE A 122 -9.26 -5.40 -12.10
C PHE A 122 -10.02 -4.30 -12.85
N HIS A 123 -9.62 -3.03 -12.75
CA HIS A 123 -10.30 -1.94 -13.44
C HIS A 123 -10.10 -1.93 -14.95
N ALA A 124 -8.96 -2.47 -15.42
CA ALA A 124 -8.72 -2.67 -16.83
C ALA A 124 -9.65 -3.74 -17.41
N SER A 125 -9.77 -4.89 -16.73
CA SER A 125 -10.45 -6.07 -17.29
C SER A 125 -11.91 -6.22 -16.85
N LEU A 126 -12.26 -5.74 -15.65
CA LEU A 126 -13.52 -5.95 -14.95
C LEU A 126 -13.90 -7.44 -14.74
N THR A 127 -12.88 -8.31 -14.71
CA THR A 127 -13.04 -9.76 -14.62
C THR A 127 -13.05 -10.27 -13.18
N THR A 128 -13.62 -11.47 -12.97
CA THR A 128 -13.62 -12.15 -11.67
C THR A 128 -12.20 -12.47 -11.20
N THR A 129 -11.31 -12.85 -12.12
CA THR A 129 -9.89 -13.07 -11.81
C THR A 129 -9.23 -11.77 -11.36
N GLY A 130 -9.46 -10.67 -12.10
CA GLY A 130 -8.99 -9.34 -11.70
C GLY A 130 -9.47 -8.97 -10.31
N GLN A 131 -10.77 -9.13 -10.02
CA GLN A 131 -11.34 -8.83 -8.71
C GLN A 131 -10.70 -9.66 -7.59
N ARG A 132 -10.39 -10.94 -7.84
CA ARG A 132 -9.70 -11.79 -6.85
C ARG A 132 -8.27 -11.32 -6.58
N VAL A 133 -7.55 -10.92 -7.63
CA VAL A 133 -6.18 -10.37 -7.51
C VAL A 133 -6.19 -9.06 -6.73
N ASP A 134 -7.08 -8.13 -7.08
CA ASP A 134 -7.25 -6.85 -6.37
C ASP A 134 -7.55 -7.04 -4.87
N MET A 135 -8.52 -7.89 -4.55
CA MET A 135 -8.88 -8.16 -3.16
C MET A 135 -7.77 -8.90 -2.39
N ASN A 136 -7.11 -9.88 -3.01
CA ASN A 136 -5.98 -10.57 -2.38
C ASN A 136 -4.81 -9.60 -2.11
N ALA A 137 -4.52 -8.69 -3.04
CA ALA A 137 -3.50 -7.67 -2.86
C ALA A 137 -3.86 -6.66 -1.76
N THR A 138 -5.14 -6.28 -1.66
CA THR A 138 -5.66 -5.42 -0.59
C THR A 138 -5.43 -6.06 0.78
N TYR A 139 -5.80 -7.33 0.94
CA TYR A 139 -5.55 -8.07 2.19
C TYR A 139 -4.06 -8.29 2.42
N GLY A 140 -3.28 -8.53 1.37
CA GLY A 140 -1.84 -8.69 1.43
C GLY A 140 -1.13 -7.47 2.04
N LEU A 141 -1.47 -6.28 1.57
CA LEU A 141 -0.95 -5.03 2.13
C LEU A 141 -1.33 -4.86 3.61
N MET A 142 -2.59 -5.14 3.96
CA MET A 142 -3.03 -5.08 5.36
C MET A 142 -2.28 -6.06 6.26
N LEU A 143 -2.10 -7.31 5.82
CA LEU A 143 -1.35 -8.33 6.57
C LEU A 143 0.12 -7.96 6.72
N ALA A 144 0.74 -7.39 5.68
CA ALA A 144 2.12 -6.91 5.74
C ALA A 144 2.28 -5.75 6.75
N LEU A 145 1.36 -4.78 6.76
CA LEU A 145 1.37 -3.67 7.72
C LEU A 145 1.07 -4.12 9.16
N ILE A 146 0.13 -5.05 9.34
CA ILE A 146 -0.13 -5.67 10.64
C ILE A 146 1.11 -6.44 11.11
N SER A 147 1.81 -7.14 10.22
CA SER A 147 3.06 -7.82 10.53
C SER A 147 4.15 -6.84 11.01
N VAL A 148 4.25 -5.66 10.39
CA VAL A 148 5.10 -4.56 10.89
C VAL A 148 4.68 -4.12 12.29
N ALA A 149 3.38 -3.96 12.53
CA ALA A 149 2.86 -3.55 13.84
C ALA A 149 3.21 -4.59 14.93
N VAL A 150 2.94 -5.86 14.67
CA VAL A 150 3.27 -6.98 15.56
C VAL A 150 4.77 -7.00 15.88
N TYR A 151 5.64 -6.90 14.86
CA TYR A 151 7.09 -6.87 15.06
C TYR A 151 7.55 -5.71 15.97
N HIS A 152 6.87 -4.56 15.92
CA HIS A 152 7.17 -3.40 16.76
C HIS A 152 6.56 -3.46 18.15
N ILE A 153 5.37 -4.05 18.32
CA ILE A 153 4.75 -4.26 19.64
C ILE A 153 5.64 -5.16 20.50
N PHE A 154 6.14 -6.26 19.91
CA PHE A 154 7.09 -7.17 20.53
C PHE A 154 8.55 -6.67 20.42
N HIS A 155 8.77 -5.41 20.79
CA HIS A 155 10.04 -4.70 20.65
C HIS A 155 11.23 -5.34 21.38
N THR A 156 11.02 -6.21 22.37
CA THR A 156 12.09 -6.91 23.08
C THR A 156 12.69 -8.05 22.24
N ILE A 157 11.95 -8.58 21.27
CA ILE A 157 12.42 -9.67 20.41
C ILE A 157 13.46 -9.16 19.42
N ARG A 158 14.64 -9.77 19.35
CA ARG A 158 15.61 -9.53 18.28
C ARG A 158 15.67 -10.75 17.38
N LEU A 159 15.37 -10.57 16.10
CA LEU A 159 15.37 -11.66 15.13
C LEU A 159 16.74 -11.76 14.47
N THR A 160 17.26 -12.98 14.35
CA THR A 160 18.41 -13.26 13.49
C THR A 160 18.00 -13.18 12.02
N PRO A 161 18.93 -12.99 11.07
CA PRO A 161 18.60 -12.94 9.64
C PRO A 161 17.80 -14.14 9.13
N ARG A 162 18.09 -15.35 9.63
CA ARG A 162 17.31 -16.56 9.30
C ARG A 162 15.87 -16.46 9.78
N ARG A 163 15.64 -15.98 11.01
CA ARG A 163 14.29 -15.80 11.57
C ARG A 163 13.53 -14.67 10.90
N GLN A 164 14.22 -13.62 10.46
CA GLN A 164 13.67 -12.56 9.62
C GLN A 164 13.14 -13.11 8.28
N LEU A 165 13.92 -13.96 7.61
CA LEU A 165 13.47 -14.63 6.38
C LEU A 165 12.25 -15.53 6.65
N ILE A 166 12.30 -16.39 7.67
CA ILE A 166 11.17 -17.26 8.04
C ILE A 166 9.91 -16.44 8.32
N TRP A 167 10.04 -15.32 9.05
CA TRP A 167 8.92 -14.41 9.31
C TRP A 167 8.27 -13.90 8.02
N VAL A 168 9.08 -13.40 7.07
CA VAL A 168 8.57 -12.93 5.77
C VAL A 168 7.92 -14.05 4.98
N LEU A 169 8.51 -15.25 4.95
CA LEU A 169 7.95 -16.42 4.27
C LEU A 169 6.61 -16.84 4.88
N ILE A 170 6.47 -16.82 6.21
CA ILE A 170 5.20 -17.10 6.88
C ILE A 170 4.15 -16.08 6.44
N VAL A 171 4.47 -14.79 6.43
CA VAL A 171 3.50 -13.77 5.98
C VAL A 171 3.12 -13.98 4.52
N LEU A 172 4.07 -14.29 3.64
CA LEU A 172 3.78 -14.61 2.23
C LEU A 172 2.87 -15.84 2.08
N VAL A 173 3.09 -16.88 2.87
CA VAL A 173 2.22 -18.07 2.91
C VAL A 173 0.81 -17.69 3.39
N VAL A 174 0.69 -16.84 4.42
CA VAL A 174 -0.62 -16.34 4.88
C VAL A 174 -1.31 -15.53 3.79
N ILE A 175 -0.60 -14.65 3.08
CA ILE A 175 -1.16 -13.87 1.95
C ILE A 175 -1.63 -14.81 0.82
N ALA A 176 -0.83 -15.82 0.50
CA ALA A 176 -1.20 -16.84 -0.49
C ALA A 176 -2.42 -17.65 -0.03
N TYR A 177 -2.50 -18.02 1.25
CA TYR A 177 -3.66 -18.72 1.80
C TYR A 177 -4.92 -17.84 1.79
N PHE A 178 -4.79 -16.53 1.97
CA PHE A 178 -5.89 -15.58 1.85
C PHE A 178 -6.52 -15.57 0.46
N TRP A 179 -5.82 -16.01 -0.60
CA TRP A 179 -6.43 -16.24 -1.92
C TRP A 179 -7.58 -17.25 -1.85
N LEU A 180 -7.43 -18.29 -1.03
CA LEU A 180 -8.42 -19.36 -0.82
C LEU A 180 -9.53 -18.92 0.13
N LEU A 181 -9.19 -18.17 1.19
CA LEU A 181 -10.16 -17.75 2.20
C LEU A 181 -11.03 -16.57 1.77
N ALA A 182 -10.47 -15.59 1.06
CA ALA A 182 -11.11 -14.31 0.76
C ALA A 182 -12.51 -14.43 0.13
N PRO A 183 -12.78 -15.35 -0.81
CA PRO A 183 -14.11 -15.50 -1.40
C PRO A 183 -15.21 -15.89 -0.41
N HIS A 184 -14.85 -16.47 0.74
CA HIS A 184 -15.80 -16.93 1.76
C HIS A 184 -16.10 -15.89 2.84
N LEU A 185 -15.40 -14.76 2.82
CA LEU A 185 -15.53 -13.71 3.82
C LEU A 185 -16.00 -12.40 3.17
N PRO A 186 -17.08 -11.76 3.67
CA PRO A 186 -17.53 -10.50 3.12
C PRO A 186 -16.46 -9.42 3.36
N SER A 187 -15.98 -8.80 2.27
CA SER A 187 -14.98 -7.73 2.32
C SER A 187 -15.43 -6.54 3.17
N SER A 188 -16.75 -6.29 3.23
CA SER A 188 -17.39 -5.29 4.07
C SER A 188 -17.20 -5.50 5.58
N ARG A 189 -16.82 -6.70 6.02
CA ARG A 189 -16.48 -6.99 7.43
C ARG A 189 -14.98 -7.19 7.60
N LEU A 190 -14.36 -7.95 6.70
CA LEU A 190 -12.96 -8.33 6.83
C LEU A 190 -12.01 -7.14 6.71
N LEU A 191 -12.20 -6.26 5.72
CA LEU A 191 -11.31 -5.11 5.53
C LEU A 191 -11.40 -4.12 6.71
N PRO A 192 -12.60 -3.70 7.18
CA PRO A 192 -12.69 -2.86 8.39
C PRO A 192 -12.07 -3.51 9.64
N ALA A 193 -12.20 -4.83 9.82
CA ALA A 193 -11.58 -5.53 10.93
C ALA A 193 -10.04 -5.46 10.87
N LEU A 194 -9.45 -5.67 9.69
CA LEU A 194 -8.00 -5.55 9.49
C LEU A 194 -7.52 -4.11 9.73
N ILE A 195 -8.28 -3.10 9.26
CA ILE A 195 -7.97 -1.68 9.51
C ILE A 195 -7.98 -1.38 11.01
N LEU A 196 -8.98 -1.90 11.73
CA LEU A 196 -9.06 -1.76 13.18
C LEU A 196 -7.85 -2.42 13.88
N VAL A 197 -7.49 -3.65 13.51
CA VAL A 197 -6.32 -4.36 14.07
C VAL A 197 -5.04 -3.56 13.85
N LEU A 198 -4.81 -3.05 12.63
CA LEU A 198 -3.65 -2.21 12.33
C LEU A 198 -3.65 -0.93 13.18
N THR A 199 -4.79 -0.24 13.26
CA THR A 199 -4.94 1.00 14.03
C THR A 199 -4.66 0.77 15.52
N LEU A 200 -5.21 -0.30 16.10
CA LEU A 200 -4.93 -0.69 17.48
C LEU A 200 -3.45 -1.00 17.68
N GLY A 201 -2.82 -1.71 16.74
CA GLY A 201 -1.39 -1.99 16.80
C GLY A 201 -0.52 -0.73 16.77
N MET A 202 -0.89 0.26 15.95
CA MET A 202 -0.25 1.58 15.93
C MET A 202 -0.44 2.33 17.26
N LEU A 203 -1.65 2.32 17.83
CA LEU A 203 -1.93 2.97 19.11
C LEU A 203 -1.18 2.31 20.28
N ILE A 204 -1.12 0.98 20.32
CA ILE A 204 -0.34 0.24 21.31
C ILE A 204 1.13 0.64 21.22
N ASN A 205 1.70 0.65 20.00
CA ASN A 205 3.11 1.04 19.83
C ASN A 205 3.35 2.51 20.15
N TYR A 206 2.39 3.40 19.86
CA TYR A 206 2.46 4.79 20.29
C TYR A 206 2.53 4.89 21.80
N VAL A 207 1.67 4.18 22.54
CA VAL A 207 1.68 4.18 24.01
C VAL A 207 3.00 3.64 24.57
N GLN A 208 3.56 2.58 23.98
CA GLN A 208 4.86 2.01 24.35
C GLN A 208 6.01 3.02 24.14
N PHE A 209 5.92 3.88 23.14
CA PHE A 209 7.02 4.75 22.70
C PHE A 209 6.61 6.21 22.45
N ARG A 210 5.75 6.79 23.32
CA ARG A 210 5.13 8.12 23.08
C ARG A 210 6.12 9.23 22.74
N ARG A 211 7.32 9.21 23.34
CA ARG A 211 8.36 10.22 23.12
C ARG A 211 9.07 10.11 21.76
N TYR A 212 8.93 8.98 21.07
CA TYR A 212 9.64 8.62 19.85
C TYR A 212 8.72 8.52 18.62
N ARG A 213 7.40 8.49 18.85
CA ARG A 213 6.38 8.25 17.83
C ARG A 213 5.52 9.50 17.61
N LEU A 214 5.20 9.77 16.35
CA LEU A 214 4.34 10.88 15.96
C LEU A 214 2.88 10.42 15.88
N LEU A 215 2.06 10.80 16.87
CA LEU A 215 0.62 10.50 16.89
C LEU A 215 -0.10 11.02 15.63
N GLY A 216 0.39 12.14 15.09
CA GLY A 216 -0.13 12.72 13.85
C GLY A 216 -0.18 11.75 12.67
N LEU A 217 0.73 10.78 12.57
CA LEU A 217 0.69 9.76 11.50
C LEU A 217 -0.43 8.73 11.70
N VAL A 218 -0.78 8.41 12.96
CA VAL A 218 -1.94 7.58 13.27
C VAL A 218 -3.22 8.32 12.90
N ILE A 219 -3.34 9.59 13.32
CA ILE A 219 -4.49 10.44 13.02
C ILE A 219 -4.64 10.60 11.51
N ALA A 220 -3.56 10.92 10.78
CA ALA A 220 -3.57 11.05 9.34
C ALA A 220 -4.05 9.76 8.65
N SER A 221 -3.51 8.59 9.01
CA SER A 221 -3.95 7.31 8.44
C SER A 221 -5.44 7.05 8.70
N VAL A 222 -5.92 7.29 9.92
CA VAL A 222 -7.33 7.09 10.27
C VAL A 222 -8.24 8.05 9.49
N VAL A 223 -7.94 9.35 9.49
CA VAL A 223 -8.73 10.38 8.78
C VAL A 223 -8.77 10.11 7.29
N LEU A 224 -7.62 9.84 6.66
CA LEU A 224 -7.55 9.52 5.24
C LEU A 224 -8.39 8.29 4.89
N THR A 225 -8.33 7.24 5.73
CA THR A 225 -9.14 6.03 5.53
C THR A 225 -10.64 6.33 5.64
N PHE A 226 -11.07 7.09 6.65
CA PHE A 226 -12.48 7.46 6.81
C PHE A 226 -12.99 8.31 5.65
N VAL A 227 -12.23 9.33 5.23
CA VAL A 227 -12.57 10.18 4.09
C VAL A 227 -12.65 9.33 2.82
N ALA A 228 -11.69 8.43 2.61
CA ALA A 228 -11.72 7.50 1.49
C ALA A 228 -13.01 6.67 1.51
N ILE A 229 -13.36 6.03 2.65
CA ILE A 229 -14.54 5.15 2.75
C ILE A 229 -15.80 5.93 2.39
N LYS A 230 -15.90 7.18 2.87
CA LYS A 230 -17.03 8.06 2.55
C LYS A 230 -17.11 8.35 1.05
N ILE A 231 -15.99 8.72 0.42
CA ILE A 231 -15.93 9.00 -1.02
C ILE A 231 -16.30 7.77 -1.84
N ARG A 232 -15.70 6.60 -1.55
CA ARG A 232 -16.06 5.33 -2.20
C ARG A 232 -17.54 5.00 -2.02
N THR A 233 -18.10 5.24 -0.84
CA THR A 233 -19.52 4.97 -0.58
C THR A 233 -20.43 5.87 -1.41
N MET A 234 -20.07 7.14 -1.59
CA MET A 234 -20.81 8.06 -2.46
C MET A 234 -20.72 7.63 -3.92
N ASP A 235 -19.53 7.21 -4.37
CA ASP A 235 -19.28 6.68 -5.72
C ASP A 235 -20.16 5.45 -6.02
N VAL A 236 -20.16 4.46 -5.12
CA VAL A 236 -20.97 3.24 -5.27
C VAL A 236 -22.47 3.55 -5.25
N ARG A 237 -22.90 4.53 -4.44
CA ARG A 237 -24.30 4.99 -4.37
C ARG A 237 -24.68 5.95 -5.51
N LYS A 238 -23.77 6.27 -6.42
CA LYS A 238 -23.95 7.22 -7.53
C LYS A 238 -24.35 8.63 -7.08
N ILE A 239 -23.98 9.03 -5.86
CA ILE A 239 -24.25 10.39 -5.36
C ILE A 239 -23.25 11.34 -6.03
N ASN A 240 -23.76 12.37 -6.74
CA ASN A 240 -22.96 13.30 -7.55
C ASN A 240 -22.03 12.58 -8.55
N CYS A 241 -22.53 11.51 -9.16
CA CYS A 241 -21.79 10.70 -10.12
C CYS A 241 -21.95 11.26 -11.55
N ASP A 242 -20.82 11.66 -12.15
CA ASP A 242 -20.70 11.83 -13.60
C ASP A 242 -19.85 10.67 -14.14
N PRO A 243 -20.45 9.70 -14.87
CA PRO A 243 -19.75 8.51 -15.33
C PRO A 243 -18.68 8.82 -16.39
N TYR A 244 -18.71 9.99 -17.02
CA TYR A 244 -17.73 10.42 -18.04
C TYR A 244 -16.68 11.40 -17.51
N SER A 245 -16.78 11.80 -16.24
CA SER A 245 -15.78 12.65 -15.59
C SER A 245 -14.42 11.93 -15.51
N ILE A 246 -13.33 12.68 -15.69
CA ILE A 246 -11.98 12.17 -15.45
C ILE A 246 -11.77 11.95 -13.94
N LEU A 247 -12.41 12.77 -13.10
CA LEU A 247 -12.32 12.66 -11.65
C LEU A 247 -13.43 11.75 -11.14
N GLN A 248 -13.06 10.53 -10.78
CA GLN A 248 -13.95 9.50 -10.25
C GLN A 248 -13.76 9.35 -8.73
N GLY A 249 -14.86 9.15 -7.99
CA GLY A 249 -14.79 9.00 -6.54
C GLY A 249 -13.97 7.78 -6.14
N HIS A 250 -14.11 6.68 -6.88
CA HIS A 250 -13.30 5.48 -6.65
C HIS A 250 -11.81 5.68 -6.98
N ALA A 251 -11.48 6.51 -7.97
CA ALA A 251 -10.10 6.90 -8.24
C ALA A 251 -9.49 7.71 -7.08
N ILE A 252 -10.25 8.64 -6.49
CA ILE A 252 -9.82 9.38 -5.28
C ILE A 252 -9.63 8.42 -4.09
N TRP A 253 -10.50 7.41 -3.96
CA TRP A 253 -10.34 6.36 -2.96
C TRP A 253 -8.95 5.72 -3.04
N HIS A 254 -8.49 5.30 -4.23
CA HIS A 254 -7.14 4.72 -4.40
C HIS A 254 -6.03 5.63 -3.89
N LEU A 255 -6.08 6.92 -4.23
CA LEU A 255 -5.06 7.88 -3.81
C LEU A 255 -5.02 8.03 -2.28
N LEU A 256 -6.18 8.15 -1.65
CA LEU A 256 -6.30 8.36 -0.20
C LEU A 256 -5.91 7.12 0.59
N THR A 257 -6.29 5.92 0.13
CA THR A 257 -5.90 4.67 0.80
C THR A 257 -4.42 4.36 0.61
N ALA A 258 -3.85 4.64 -0.57
CA ALA A 258 -2.40 4.54 -0.78
C ALA A 258 -1.62 5.44 0.19
N LEU A 259 -2.03 6.71 0.31
CA LEU A 259 -1.43 7.66 1.24
C LEU A 259 -1.65 7.24 2.70
N SER A 260 -2.84 6.77 3.07
CA SER A 260 -3.15 6.28 4.42
C SER A 260 -2.24 5.12 4.83
N SER A 261 -2.13 4.10 3.98
CA SER A 261 -1.26 2.95 4.21
C SER A 261 0.21 3.36 4.28
N PHE A 262 0.61 4.38 3.51
CA PHE A 262 1.96 4.91 3.56
C PHE A 262 2.21 5.66 4.87
N CYS A 263 1.26 6.44 5.38
CA CYS A 263 1.32 7.03 6.73
C CYS A 263 1.46 5.95 7.82
N ALA A 264 0.75 4.83 7.70
CA ALA A 264 0.88 3.69 8.63
C ALA A 264 2.29 3.06 8.58
N TYR A 265 2.87 2.90 7.39
CA TYR A 265 4.26 2.48 7.24
C TYR A 265 5.24 3.49 7.88
N LEU A 266 5.06 4.79 7.58
CA LEU A 266 5.91 5.86 8.11
C LEU A 266 5.85 5.96 9.63
N PHE A 267 4.71 5.67 10.25
CA PHE A 267 4.56 5.66 11.70
C PHE A 267 5.56 4.70 12.37
N PHE A 268 5.76 3.51 11.80
CA PHE A 268 6.71 2.54 12.31
C PHE A 268 8.15 2.85 11.89
N ARG A 269 8.34 3.51 10.75
CA ARG A 269 9.64 3.84 10.19
C ARG A 269 10.30 5.06 10.87
N ILE A 270 9.60 6.17 10.99
CA ILE A 270 10.18 7.44 11.46
C ILE A 270 10.25 7.45 12.99
N THR A 271 11.34 8.00 13.51
CA THR A 271 11.55 8.28 14.94
C THR A 271 11.76 9.77 15.14
N THR A 272 11.06 10.38 16.10
CA THR A 272 11.03 11.85 16.28
C THR A 272 12.20 12.44 17.08
N LEU A 273 13.05 11.62 17.72
CA LEU A 273 14.22 12.14 18.43
C LEU A 273 15.36 12.43 17.46
N ASN A 274 15.44 13.67 16.96
CA ASN A 274 16.58 14.13 16.16
C ASN A 274 16.91 15.64 16.30
N THR A 275 16.73 16.24 17.48
CA THR A 275 17.15 17.63 17.73
C THR A 275 18.10 17.83 18.91
N GLU A 276 17.98 17.11 20.03
CA GLU A 276 18.88 17.34 21.18
C GLU A 276 20.11 16.40 21.25
N SER A 277 19.99 15.13 20.86
CA SER A 277 21.09 14.16 20.97
C SER A 277 22.24 14.38 19.98
N ARG A 278 21.98 15.13 18.89
CA ARG A 278 23.02 15.56 17.94
C ARG A 278 23.93 16.65 18.51
N ARG A 279 23.47 17.41 19.51
CA ARG A 279 24.26 18.48 20.16
C ARG A 279 25.16 17.93 21.26
N THR A 280 24.70 16.92 22.00
CA THR A 280 25.43 16.33 23.13
C THR A 280 26.51 15.32 22.75
N ARG A 281 26.48 14.72 21.55
CA ARG A 281 27.61 13.90 21.05
C ARG A 281 28.79 14.72 20.47
N ARG A 282 28.66 16.04 20.35
CA ARG A 282 29.77 16.93 19.93
C ARG A 282 30.61 17.48 21.09
N PHE A 283 30.24 17.19 22.35
CA PHE A 283 30.93 17.69 23.55
C PHE A 283 31.26 16.57 24.53
N LYS A 284 31.94 15.52 24.04
CA LYS A 284 32.79 14.68 24.89
C LYS A 284 34.10 14.47 24.13
N ILE A 285 35.11 15.24 24.55
CA ILE A 285 36.54 15.00 24.31
C ILE A 285 36.92 13.74 25.08
#